data_AF-A0AAQ1HNX0-F1
#
_entry.id   AF-A0AAQ1HNX0-F1
#
_cell.length_a   1.000
_cell.length_b   1.000
_cell.length_c   1.000
_cell.angle_alpha   90.00
_cell.angle_beta   90.00
_cell.angle_gamma   90.00
#
_symmetry.space_group_name_H-M   'P 1'
#
loop_
_entity.id
_entity.type
_entity.pdbx_description
1 polymer ?
#
loop_
_entity_poly.entity_id
_entity_poly.type
_entity_poly.pdbx_seq_one_letter_code
_entity_poly.pdbx_strand_id
1 'polypeptide(L)'
;ASEVYRALLRRHGLVLSMSRKGNCWDNAVMERFFLNLKMERVWQRDYANHAEAMTDIADYIVGFYNNVRLHSSLGYLPPTRYERRPPRQPIEVSEII
;
A
#
# COMPACT_ATOMS: atom_id res chain seq x y z
N ALA A 1 12.37 -10.87 14.14
CA ALA A 1 12.88 -10.15 12.95
C ALA A 1 14.36 -10.51 12.76
N SER A 2 14.79 -10.79 11.53
CA SER A 2 16.17 -11.19 11.23
C SER A 2 17.19 -10.09 11.60
N GLU A 3 18.31 -10.47 12.23
CA GLU A 3 19.37 -9.55 12.63
C GLU A 3 20.01 -8.84 11.44
N VAL A 4 20.20 -9.56 10.33
CA VAL A 4 20.75 -9.03 9.07
C VAL A 4 19.89 -7.89 8.53
N TYR A 5 18.56 -8.05 8.57
CA TYR A 5 17.62 -7.03 8.10
C TYR A 5 17.63 -5.79 8.99
N ARG A 6 17.70 -5.96 10.32
CA ARG A 6 17.79 -4.83 11.26
C ARG A 6 19.10 -4.06 11.10
N ALA A 7 20.21 -4.76 10.85
CA ALA A 7 21.50 -4.13 10.60
C ALA A 7 21.48 -3.29 9.32
N LEU A 8 20.87 -3.80 8.24
CA LEU A 8 20.71 -3.07 6.98
C LEU A 8 19.89 -1.80 7.17
N LEU A 9 18.75 -1.87 7.86
CA LEU A 9 17.91 -0.69 8.09
C LEU A 9 18.62 0.38 8.93
N ARG A 10 19.32 -0.04 10.00
CA ARG A 10 20.14 0.87 10.81
C ARG A 10 21.22 1.57 9.98
N ARG A 11 21.88 0.83 9.08
CA ARG A 11 22.88 1.41 8.16
C ARG A 11 22.30 2.52 7.28
N HIS A 12 21.03 2.40 6.89
CA HIS A 12 20.33 3.40 6.07
C HIS A 12 19.57 4.44 6.91
N GLY A 13 19.71 4.45 8.24
CA GLY A 13 19.00 5.39 9.12
C GLY A 13 17.48 5.18 9.16
N LEU A 14 17.00 4.01 8.76
CA LEU A 14 15.56 3.69 8.70
C LEU A 14 15.08 3.14 10.04
N VAL A 15 13.99 3.71 10.56
CA VAL A 15 13.31 3.23 11.76
C VAL A 15 12.31 2.15 11.37
N LEU A 16 12.46 0.96 11.95
CA LEU A 16 11.55 -0.14 11.72
C LEU A 16 10.25 0.09 12.51
N SER A 17 9.15 0.35 11.80
CA SER A 17 7.82 0.36 12.41
C SER A 17 7.37 -1.09 12.62
N MET A 18 7.36 -1.55 13.87
CA MET A 18 6.87 -2.87 14.23
C MET A 18 5.60 -2.72 15.05
N SER A 19 4.50 -3.15 14.48
CA SER A 19 3.23 -3.28 15.18
C SER A 19 3.30 -4.28 16.33
N ARG A 20 2.56 -4.03 17.41
CA ARG A 20 2.36 -5.05 18.45
C ARG A 20 1.71 -6.29 17.83
N LYS A 21 2.04 -7.48 18.34
CA LYS A 21 1.42 -8.73 17.92
C LYS A 21 -0.10 -8.62 18.09
N GLY A 22 -0.86 -8.79 17.00
CA GLY A 22 -2.32 -8.69 17.00
C GLY A 22 -2.90 -7.35 16.53
N ASN A 23 -2.07 -6.38 16.12
CA ASN A 23 -2.60 -5.15 15.51
C ASN A 23 -2.88 -5.34 14.01
N CYS A 24 -4.11 -5.69 13.66
CA CYS A 24 -4.53 -5.88 12.26
C CYS A 24 -4.64 -4.57 11.48
N TRP A 25 -4.77 -3.43 12.16
CA TRP A 25 -4.98 -2.12 11.52
C TRP A 25 -3.80 -1.70 10.64
N ASP A 26 -2.58 -2.06 11.04
CA ASP A 26 -1.37 -1.72 10.30
C ASP A 26 -1.27 -2.49 8.97
N ASN A 27 -1.87 -3.69 8.89
CA ASN A 27 -1.91 -4.47 7.66
C ASN A 27 -3.20 -4.26 6.84
N ALA A 28 -4.27 -3.73 7.46
CA ALA A 28 -5.58 -3.60 6.84
C ALA A 28 -5.56 -2.83 5.50
N VAL A 29 -4.71 -1.81 5.39
CA VAL A 29 -4.54 -1.03 4.15
C VAL A 29 -3.97 -1.90 3.02
N MET A 30 -2.92 -2.69 3.34
CA MET A 30 -2.30 -3.61 2.38
C MET A 30 -3.23 -4.76 2.02
N GLU A 31 -3.95 -5.32 2.98
CA GLU A 31 -4.97 -6.36 2.73
C GLU A 31 -6.04 -5.86 1.76
N ARG A 32 -6.53 -4.63 1.96
CA ARG A 32 -7.51 -4.02 1.07
C ARG A 32 -6.94 -3.79 -0.33
N PHE A 33 -5.68 -3.36 -0.43
CA PHE A 33 -4.99 -3.23 -1.72
C PHE A 33 -4.95 -4.58 -2.46
N PHE A 34 -4.48 -5.64 -1.81
CA PHE A 34 -4.35 -6.96 -2.44
C PHE A 34 -5.70 -7.56 -2.82
N LEU A 35 -6.76 -7.31 -2.04
CA LEU A 35 -8.11 -7.70 -2.41
C LEU A 35 -8.54 -7.04 -3.73
N ASN A 36 -8.35 -5.72 -3.85
CA ASN A 36 -8.72 -4.99 -5.07
C ASN A 36 -7.88 -5.44 -6.27
N LEU A 37 -6.55 -5.57 -6.10
CA LEU A 37 -5.65 -6.06 -7.17
C LEU A 37 -6.12 -7.42 -7.70
N LYS A 38 -6.45 -8.34 -6.79
CA LYS A 38 -6.94 -9.67 -7.18
C LYS A 38 -8.25 -9.57 -7.93
N MET A 39 -9.23 -8.85 -7.39
CA MET A 39 -10.58 -8.79 -7.97
C MET A 39 -10.66 -8.01 -9.28
N GLU A 40 -9.91 -6.90 -9.39
CA GLU A 40 -10.03 -5.97 -10.51
C GLU A 40 -9.08 -6.28 -11.66
N ARG A 41 -7.95 -6.95 -11.39
CA ARG A 41 -6.91 -7.17 -12.40
C ARG A 41 -6.56 -8.63 -12.64
N VAL A 42 -6.39 -9.41 -11.58
CA VAL A 42 -5.87 -10.79 -11.66
C VAL A 42 -6.99 -11.81 -11.86
N TRP A 43 -8.19 -11.51 -11.37
CA TRP A 43 -9.33 -12.42 -11.48
C TRP A 43 -9.66 -12.70 -12.94
N GLN A 44 -9.78 -13.98 -13.30
CA GLN A 44 -10.02 -14.47 -14.67
C GLN A 44 -8.90 -14.16 -15.67
N ARG A 45 -7.67 -13.96 -15.20
CA ARG A 45 -6.53 -13.69 -16.07
C ARG A 45 -5.48 -14.79 -15.96
N ASP A 46 -5.17 -15.40 -17.09
CA ASP A 46 -4.09 -16.38 -17.20
C ASP A 46 -2.87 -15.70 -17.83
N TYR A 47 -1.77 -15.65 -17.07
CA TYR A 47 -0.50 -15.12 -17.56
C TYR A 47 0.32 -16.25 -18.18
N ALA A 48 0.92 -15.99 -19.34
CA ALA A 48 1.79 -16.95 -20.00
C ALA A 48 3.12 -17.13 -19.25
N ASN A 49 3.60 -16.07 -18.58
CA ASN A 49 4.83 -16.10 -17.79
C ASN A 49 4.88 -15.01 -16.72
N HIS A 50 5.90 -15.09 -15.85
CA HIS A 50 6.08 -14.16 -14.74
C HIS A 50 6.37 -12.71 -15.18
N ALA A 51 7.06 -12.50 -16.31
CA ALA A 51 7.38 -11.16 -16.79
C ALA A 51 6.13 -10.42 -17.27
N GLU A 52 5.20 -11.13 -17.91
CA GLU A 52 3.89 -10.61 -18.28
C GLU A 52 3.10 -10.19 -17.04
N ALA A 53 3.01 -11.06 -16.02
CA ALA A 53 2.32 -10.75 -14.77
C ALA A 53 2.94 -9.52 -14.07
N MET A 54 4.27 -9.42 -14.05
CA MET A 54 4.96 -8.30 -13.44
C MET A 54 4.67 -6.98 -14.15
N THR A 55 4.66 -6.99 -15.49
CA THR A 55 4.33 -5.81 -16.30
C THR A 55 2.88 -5.41 -16.08
N ASP A 56 1.96 -6.37 -16.11
CA ASP A 56 0.54 -6.13 -15.93
C ASP A 56 0.19 -5.55 -14.55
N ILE A 57 0.83 -6.06 -13.50
CA ILE A 57 0.67 -5.56 -12.13
C ILE A 57 1.28 -4.16 -12.00
N ALA A 58 2.45 -3.91 -12.60
CA ALA A 58 3.07 -2.58 -12.59
C ALA A 58 2.17 -1.54 -13.27
N ASP A 59 1.62 -1.88 -14.43
CA ASP A 59 0.67 -1.04 -15.17
C ASP A 59 -0.61 -0.81 -14.37
N TYR A 60 -1.12 -1.83 -13.68
CA TYR A 60 -2.26 -1.67 -12.79
C TYR A 60 -1.94 -0.69 -11.65
N ILE A 61 -0.78 -0.80 -11.00
CA ILE A 61 -0.42 0.08 -9.86
C ILE A 61 -0.23 1.53 -10.33
N VAL A 62 0.64 1.74 -11.32
CA VAL A 62 1.07 3.07 -11.77
C VAL A 62 0.01 3.70 -12.67
N GLY A 63 -0.53 2.95 -13.62
CA GLY A 63 -1.48 3.47 -14.60
C GLY A 63 -2.89 3.63 -14.03
N PHE A 64 -3.37 2.65 -13.25
CA PHE A 64 -4.78 2.62 -12.84
C PHE A 64 -4.99 2.94 -11.36
N TYR A 65 -4.39 2.19 -10.45
CA TYR A 65 -4.67 2.26 -9.02
C TYR A 65 -4.38 3.65 -8.44
N ASN A 66 -3.19 4.19 -8.68
CA ASN A 66 -2.80 5.49 -8.13
C ASN A 66 -3.51 6.67 -8.82
N ASN A 67 -3.75 6.57 -10.13
CA ASN A 67 -4.15 7.72 -10.95
C ASN A 67 -5.65 7.78 -11.28
N VAL A 68 -6.35 6.64 -11.32
CA VAL A 68 -7.72 6.55 -11.84
C VAL A 68 -8.69 5.96 -10.82
N ARG A 69 -8.26 4.92 -10.08
CA ARG A 69 -9.15 4.17 -9.19
C ARG A 69 -9.72 5.06 -8.09
N LEU A 70 -11.04 5.04 -7.89
CA LEU A 70 -11.71 5.85 -6.87
C LEU A 70 -11.74 5.10 -5.53
N HIS A 71 -11.42 5.81 -4.45
CA HIS A 71 -11.47 5.28 -3.09
C HIS A 71 -12.55 6.01 -2.27
N SER A 72 -13.53 5.27 -1.76
CA SER A 72 -14.59 5.83 -0.91
C SER A 72 -14.03 6.49 0.35
N SER A 73 -12.98 5.91 0.95
CA SER A 73 -12.27 6.48 2.10
C SER A 73 -11.57 7.81 1.79
N LEU A 74 -11.25 8.08 0.53
CA LEU A 74 -10.60 9.33 0.08
C LEU A 74 -11.61 10.36 -0.44
N GLY A 75 -12.91 10.14 -0.24
CA GLY A 75 -13.97 11.00 -0.79
C GLY A 75 -14.15 10.82 -2.29
N TYR A 76 -14.02 9.57 -2.78
CA TYR A 76 -14.12 9.20 -4.19
C TYR A 76 -13.08 9.91 -5.05
N LEU A 77 -11.83 9.87 -4.61
CA LEU A 77 -10.70 10.41 -5.34
C LEU A 77 -9.63 9.34 -5.56
N PRO A 78 -8.86 9.45 -6.67
CA PRO A 78 -7.64 8.69 -6.83
C PRO A 78 -6.57 9.07 -5.81
N PRO A 79 -5.73 8.12 -5.35
CA PRO A 79 -4.64 8.37 -4.41
C PRO A 79 -3.77 9.57 -4.81
N THR A 80 -3.31 9.64 -6.06
CA THR A 80 -2.47 10.74 -6.56
C THR A 80 -3.17 12.10 -6.43
N ARG A 81 -4.49 12.17 -6.61
CA ARG A 81 -5.25 13.43 -6.45
C ARG A 81 -5.47 13.79 -4.99
N TYR A 82 -5.65 12.79 -4.14
CA TYR A 82 -5.80 13.01 -2.70
C TYR A 82 -4.51 13.58 -2.11
N GLU A 83 -3.35 13.02 -2.44
CA GLU A 83 -2.04 13.47 -1.95
C GLU A 83 -1.63 14.86 -2.45
N ARG A 84 -2.08 15.26 -3.63
CA ARG A 84 -1.83 16.62 -4.17
C ARG A 84 -2.61 17.72 -3.47
N ARG A 85 -3.60 17.37 -2.65
CA ARG A 85 -4.33 18.36 -1.85
C ARG A 85 -3.45 18.81 -0.68
N PRO A 86 -3.56 20.07 -0.25
CA PRO A 86 -2.89 20.49 0.97
C PRO A 86 -3.31 19.56 2.11
N PRO A 87 -2.37 19.12 2.97
CA PRO A 87 -2.69 18.19 4.04
C PRO A 87 -3.83 18.78 4.86
N ARG A 88 -4.87 17.96 5.11
CA ARG A 88 -5.78 18.27 6.21
C ARG A 88 -4.95 18.34 7.48
N GLN A 89 -5.34 19.21 8.41
CA GLN A 89 -4.69 19.37 9.72
C GLN A 89 -4.28 17.99 10.26
N PRO A 90 -3.05 17.85 10.77
CA PRO A 90 -2.52 16.56 11.19
C PRO A 90 -3.54 15.86 12.07
N ILE A 91 -3.80 14.59 11.76
CA ILE A 91 -4.62 13.72 12.61
C ILE A 91 -3.81 13.59 13.90
N GLU A 92 -4.29 14.17 15.00
CA GLU A 92 -3.69 13.95 16.32
C GLU A 92 -3.78 12.45 16.61
N VAL A 93 -2.65 11.76 16.46
CA VAL A 93 -2.52 10.37 16.87
C VAL A 93 -2.45 10.45 18.39
N SER A 94 -3.54 10.10 19.09
CA SER A 94 -3.49 10.06 20.55
C SER A 94 -2.39 9.07 20.94
N GLU A 95 -1.34 9.56 21.59
CA GLU A 95 -0.35 8.68 22.21
C GLU A 95 -1.09 7.86 23.27
N ILE A 96 -1.44 6.62 22.91
CA ILE A 96 -1.91 5.63 23.88
C ILE A 96 -0.66 5.21 24.67
N ILE A 97 -0.48 5.86 25.82
CA ILE A 97 0.47 5.49 26.89
C ILE A 97 0.09 4.11 27.44
#